data_AF-A0A7S3BCX0-F1
#
_entry.id   AF-A0A7S3BCX0-F1
#
_cell.length_a   1.000
_cell.length_b   1.000
_cell.length_c   1.000
_cell.angle_alpha   90.00
_cell.angle_beta   90.00
_cell.angle_gamma   90.00
#
_symmetry.space_group_name_H-M   'P 1'
#
loop_
_entity.id
_entity.type
_entity.pdbx_description
1 polymer ?
#
loop_
_entity_poly.entity_id
_entity_poly.type
_entity_poly.pdbx_seq_one_letter_code
_entity_poly.pdbx_strand_id
1 'polypeptide(L)'
;QTFRDLGRLVMHEDLRDAGKLHYLDSLEDAVSLRSRADLIFFSHQWLAYGEPDPDGEHYQAMLSAADTLMAKVPQHVTDCYIWVDYSSIPQRSSASQQLAIDS
;
A
#
# COMPACT_ATOMS: atom_id res chain seq x y z
N GLN A 1 5.99 10.30 6.58
CA GLN A 1 4.67 10.48 5.93
C GLN A 1 3.98 9.14 5.99
N THR A 2 2.76 9.10 6.50
CA THR A 2 1.99 7.88 6.68
C THR A 2 1.14 7.59 5.44
N PHE A 3 0.58 6.37 5.35
CA PHE A 3 -0.39 6.03 4.30
C PHE A 3 -1.60 6.97 4.31
N ARG A 4 -2.06 7.41 5.50
CA ARG A 4 -3.17 8.37 5.67
C ARG A 4 -2.85 9.76 5.11
N ASP A 5 -1.60 10.18 5.17
CA ASP A 5 -1.17 11.49 4.67
C ASP A 5 -1.09 11.56 3.14
N LEU A 6 -1.25 10.44 2.44
CA LEU A 6 -1.26 10.41 0.97
C LEU A 6 -2.55 10.99 0.39
N GLY A 7 -3.67 10.88 1.12
CA GLY A 7 -4.99 11.39 0.73
C GLY A 7 -5.67 10.64 -0.43
N ARG A 8 -4.94 9.75 -1.11
CA ARG A 8 -5.43 8.89 -2.20
C ARG A 8 -4.49 7.70 -2.39
N LEU A 9 -4.89 6.75 -3.21
CA LEU A 9 -3.98 5.75 -3.77
C LEU A 9 -3.00 6.41 -4.74
N VAL A 10 -1.71 6.10 -4.57
CA VAL A 10 -0.61 6.68 -5.36
C VAL A 10 0.19 5.58 -6.06
N MET A 11 0.54 5.79 -7.33
CA MET A 11 1.25 4.80 -8.14
C MET A 11 2.64 4.51 -7.59
N HIS A 12 3.15 3.33 -7.89
CA HIS A 12 4.48 2.88 -7.45
C HIS A 12 5.58 3.88 -7.77
N GLU A 13 5.64 4.36 -9.01
CA GLU A 13 6.71 5.25 -9.47
C GLU A 13 6.71 6.58 -8.72
N ASP A 14 5.54 7.16 -8.48
CA ASP A 14 5.42 8.41 -7.73
C ASP A 14 5.86 8.23 -6.26
N LEU A 15 5.49 7.10 -5.63
CA LEU A 15 5.92 6.77 -4.28
C LEU A 15 7.42 6.48 -4.20
N ARG A 16 7.97 5.76 -5.18
CA ARG A 16 9.41 5.47 -5.29
C ARG A 16 10.20 6.76 -5.44
N ASP A 17 9.84 7.58 -6.43
CA ASP A 17 10.55 8.80 -6.78
C ASP A 17 10.48 9.83 -5.63
N ALA A 18 9.41 9.79 -4.82
CA ALA A 18 9.28 10.58 -3.59
C ALA A 18 9.95 9.96 -2.35
N GLY A 19 10.60 8.80 -2.46
CA GLY A 19 11.27 8.10 -1.35
C GLY A 19 10.32 7.60 -0.26
N LYS A 20 9.10 7.19 -0.63
CA LYS A 20 8.04 6.75 0.30
C LYS A 20 7.90 5.24 0.42
N LEU A 21 8.53 4.49 -0.48
CA LEU A 21 8.50 3.04 -0.45
C LEU A 21 9.58 2.49 0.48
N HIS A 22 9.23 1.42 1.19
CA HIS A 22 10.15 0.61 1.97
C HIS A 22 10.36 -0.72 1.25
N TYR A 23 11.61 -1.07 0.98
CA TYR A 23 11.98 -2.31 0.27
C TYR A 23 12.46 -3.34 1.28
N LEU A 24 11.97 -4.57 1.14
CA LEU A 24 12.36 -5.73 1.93
C LEU A 24 13.01 -6.74 1.00
N ASP A 25 14.27 -6.48 0.64
CA ASP A 25 14.96 -7.25 -0.41
C ASP A 25 15.60 -8.55 0.11
N SER A 26 15.65 -8.70 1.44
CA SER A 26 16.16 -9.91 2.09
C SER A 26 15.18 -10.47 3.12
N LEU A 27 15.33 -11.76 3.42
CA LEU A 27 14.60 -12.40 4.51
C LEU A 27 14.92 -11.73 5.86
N GLU A 28 16.16 -11.28 6.04
CA GLU A 28 16.60 -10.59 7.25
C GLU A 28 15.84 -9.28 7.45
N ASP A 29 15.66 -8.49 6.39
CA ASP A 29 14.87 -7.25 6.44
C ASP A 29 13.42 -7.52 6.83
N ALA A 30 12.80 -8.54 6.22
CA ALA A 30 11.43 -8.93 6.51
C ALA A 30 11.25 -9.42 7.95
N VAL A 31 12.18 -10.23 8.46
CA VAL A 31 12.16 -10.72 9.85
C VAL A 31 12.39 -9.57 10.84
N SER A 32 13.33 -8.68 10.53
CA SER A 32 13.64 -7.49 11.33
C SER A 32 12.42 -6.57 11.42
N LEU A 33 11.73 -6.32 10.30
CA LEU A 33 10.51 -5.51 10.28
C LEU A 33 9.41 -6.14 11.14
N ARG A 34 9.14 -7.43 10.93
CA ARG A 34 8.09 -8.17 11.66
C ARG A 34 8.31 -8.20 13.18
N SER A 35 9.57 -8.09 13.63
CA SER A 35 9.88 -8.04 15.06
C SER A 35 9.46 -6.73 15.75
N ARG A 36 9.20 -5.66 14.99
CA ARG A 36 8.92 -4.31 15.51
C ARG A 36 7.63 -3.68 14.99
N ALA A 37 7.06 -4.21 13.92
CA ALA A 37 5.92 -3.62 13.22
C ALA A 37 4.98 -4.69 12.66
N ASP A 38 3.70 -4.35 12.57
CA ASP A 38 2.73 -5.14 11.83
C ASP A 38 2.64 -4.70 10.36
N LEU A 39 2.17 -5.61 9.51
CA LEU A 39 2.00 -5.40 8.08
C LEU A 39 0.54 -5.69 7.70
N ILE A 40 -0.14 -4.70 7.12
CA ILE A 40 -1.48 -4.87 6.56
C ILE A 40 -1.35 -4.96 5.05
N PHE A 41 -1.82 -6.08 4.50
CA PHE A 41 -1.90 -6.29 3.06
C PHE A 41 -3.28 -5.87 2.53
N PHE A 42 -3.28 -5.09 1.46
CA PHE A 42 -4.45 -4.80 0.65
C PHE A 42 -4.20 -5.24 -0.78
N SER A 43 -5.13 -6.04 -1.29
CA SER A 43 -5.21 -6.28 -2.72
C SER A 43 -6.20 -5.29 -3.33
N HIS A 44 -5.74 -4.45 -4.25
CA HIS A 44 -6.52 -3.39 -4.87
C HIS A 44 -6.47 -3.50 -6.40
N GLN A 45 -7.64 -3.66 -7.00
CA GLN A 45 -7.83 -3.62 -8.45
C GLN A 45 -8.10 -2.19 -8.93
N TRP A 46 -7.76 -1.91 -10.19
CA TRP A 46 -8.11 -0.65 -10.82
C TRP A 46 -9.62 -0.52 -11.03
N LEU A 47 -10.21 0.60 -10.61
CA LEU A 47 -11.64 0.87 -10.79
C LEU A 47 -11.98 1.63 -12.08
N ALA A 48 -11.00 2.29 -12.70
CA ALA A 48 -11.16 2.99 -13.98
C ALA A 48 -9.83 3.08 -14.74
N TYR A 49 -9.83 3.11 -16.08
CA TYR A 49 -8.58 3.12 -16.87
C TYR A 49 -7.60 4.28 -16.57
N GLY A 50 -8.09 5.42 -16.08
CA GLY A 50 -7.26 6.60 -15.81
C GLY A 50 -6.74 6.66 -14.37
N GLU A 51 -7.54 6.19 -13.40
CA GLU A 51 -7.24 6.29 -11.99
C GLU A 51 -7.61 4.99 -11.26
N PRO A 52 -6.76 4.51 -10.33
CA PRO A 52 -6.98 3.25 -9.66
C PRO A 52 -8.21 3.26 -8.74
N ASP A 53 -8.60 4.44 -8.25
CA ASP A 53 -9.74 4.66 -7.34
C ASP A 53 -10.30 6.07 -7.57
N PRO A 54 -11.10 6.29 -8.62
CA PRO A 54 -11.48 7.62 -9.09
C PRO A 54 -12.34 8.40 -8.08
N ASP A 55 -13.14 7.67 -7.29
CA ASP A 55 -14.02 8.28 -6.28
C ASP A 55 -13.38 8.29 -4.88
N GLY A 56 -12.20 7.66 -4.71
CA GLY A 56 -11.48 7.58 -3.44
C GLY A 56 -12.14 6.67 -2.40
N GLU A 57 -13.20 5.94 -2.76
CA GLU A 57 -13.99 5.12 -1.84
C GLU A 57 -13.16 3.96 -1.28
N HIS A 58 -12.35 3.31 -2.13
CA HIS A 58 -11.50 2.21 -1.70
C HIS A 58 -10.42 2.70 -0.75
N TYR A 59 -9.78 3.83 -1.03
CA TYR A 59 -8.80 4.43 -0.13
C TYR A 59 -9.40 4.71 1.26
N GLN A 60 -10.62 5.27 1.34
CA GLN A 60 -11.30 5.50 2.62
C GLN A 60 -11.66 4.20 3.34
N ALA A 61 -12.09 3.18 2.59
CA ALA A 61 -12.37 1.85 3.14
C ALA A 61 -11.09 1.21 3.71
N MET A 62 -9.95 1.34 3.01
CA MET A 62 -8.65 0.84 3.46
C MET A 62 -8.19 1.54 4.75
N LEU A 63 -8.36 2.85 4.87
CA LEU A 63 -8.06 3.57 6.12
C LEU A 63 -8.90 3.06 7.29
N SER A 64 -10.20 2.88 7.07
CA SER A 64 -11.13 2.37 8.09
C SER A 64 -10.80 0.93 8.51
N ALA A 65 -10.42 0.09 7.54
CA ALA A 65 -9.98 -1.27 7.78
C ALA A 65 -8.64 -1.30 8.55
N ALA A 66 -7.69 -0.44 8.19
CA ALA A 66 -6.41 -0.32 8.88
C ALA A 66 -6.61 0.09 10.35
N ASP A 67 -7.46 1.08 10.62
CA ASP A 67 -7.80 1.50 12.00
C ASP A 67 -8.42 0.34 12.79
N THR A 68 -9.33 -0.41 12.17
CA THR A 68 -9.99 -1.56 12.80
C THR A 68 -9.01 -2.70 13.12
N LEU A 69 -8.04 -2.94 12.24
CA LEU A 69 -7.01 -3.96 12.45
C LEU A 69 -6.01 -3.51 13.52
N MET A 70 -5.57 -2.25 13.49
CA MET A 70 -4.67 -1.70 14.49
C MET A 70 -5.26 -1.68 15.89
N ALA A 71 -6.58 -1.54 16.04
CA ALA A 71 -7.25 -1.68 17.33
C ALA A 71 -7.15 -3.10 17.94
N LYS A 72 -6.81 -4.13 17.14
CA LYS A 72 -6.65 -5.53 17.57
C LYS A 72 -5.20 -5.93 17.81
N VAL A 73 -4.27 -5.08 17.35
CA VAL A 73 -2.83 -5.31 17.45
C VAL A 73 -2.36 -5.04 18.90
N PRO A 74 -1.41 -5.82 19.44
CA PRO A 74 -0.85 -5.56 20.77
C PRO A 74 -0.29 -4.14 20.92
N GLN A 75 -0.53 -3.50 22.06
CA GLN A 75 -0.13 -2.10 22.32
C GLN A 75 1.38 -1.81 22.19
N HIS A 76 2.24 -2.83 22.19
CA HIS A 76 3.68 -2.65 22.02
C HIS A 76 4.10 -2.47 20.55
N VAL A 77 3.21 -2.78 19.60
CA VAL A 77 3.43 -2.49 18.18
C VAL A 77 3.08 -1.03 17.94
N THR A 78 4.09 -0.25 17.61
CA THR A 78 3.98 1.22 17.43
C THR A 78 3.98 1.63 15.97
N ASP A 79 4.45 0.73 15.09
CA ASP A 79 4.53 0.96 13.66
C ASP A 79 3.66 -0.04 12.90
N CYS A 80 2.97 0.45 11.87
CA CYS A 80 2.21 -0.37 10.92
C CYS A 80 2.61 0.01 9.49
N TYR A 81 2.99 -1.01 8.72
CA TYR A 81 3.31 -0.87 7.31
C TYR A 81 2.12 -1.33 6.48
N ILE A 82 1.82 -0.57 5.43
CA ILE A 82 0.76 -0.91 4.48
C ILE A 82 1.42 -1.43 3.22
N TRP A 83 1.07 -2.65 2.83
CA TRP A 83 1.42 -3.23 1.55
C TRP A 83 0.19 -3.22 0.65
N VAL A 84 0.21 -2.35 -0.36
CA VAL A 84 -0.81 -2.32 -1.43
C VAL A 84 -0.18 -2.91 -2.69
N ASP A 85 -0.74 -4.01 -3.20
CA ASP A 85 -0.22 -4.69 -4.40
C ASP A 85 -0.01 -3.77 -5.61
N TYR A 86 -0.98 -2.91 -5.91
CA TYR A 86 -0.95 -1.99 -7.04
C TYR A 86 0.19 -0.96 -6.92
N SER A 87 0.48 -0.47 -5.71
CA SER A 87 1.56 0.48 -5.42
C SER A 87 2.94 -0.18 -5.29
N SER A 88 3.01 -1.52 -5.35
CA SER A 88 4.24 -2.27 -5.22
C SER A 88 4.86 -2.69 -6.57
N ILE A 89 4.19 -2.40 -7.69
CA ILE A 89 4.66 -2.72 -9.04
C ILE A 89 4.51 -1.48 -9.92
N PRO A 90 5.46 -1.18 -10.83
CA PRO A 90 5.31 -0.09 -11.79
C PRO A 90 4.01 -0.16 -12.60
N GLN A 91 3.26 0.94 -12.65
CA GLN A 91 1.96 1.04 -13.36
C GLN A 91 1.92 2.14 -14.43
N ARG A 92 3.01 2.92 -14.61
CA ARG A 92 3.01 4.06 -15.54
C ARG A 92 3.03 3.62 -17.00
N SER A 93 3.59 2.44 -17.30
CA SER A 93 3.54 1.89 -18.65
C SER A 93 2.15 1.29 -18.90
N SER A 94 1.54 1.61 -20.05
CA SER A 94 0.20 1.11 -20.39
C SER A 94 0.14 -0.41 -20.45
N ALA A 95 1.22 -1.07 -20.84
CA ALA A 95 1.31 -2.53 -20.84
C ALA A 95 1.25 -3.11 -19.41
N SER A 96 2.03 -2.54 -18.48
CA SER A 96 2.01 -2.96 -17.07
C SER A 96 0.67 -2.65 -16.40
N GLN A 97 0.13 -1.46 -16.70
CA GLN A 97 -1.17 -1.03 -16.22
C GLN A 97 -2.28 -1.99 -16.65
N GLN A 98 -2.30 -2.38 -17.93
CA GLN A 98 -3.31 -3.29 -18.46
C GLN A 98 -3.25 -4.65 -17.75
N LEU A 99 -2.05 -5.18 -17.50
CA LEU A 99 -1.89 -6.41 -16.73
C LEU A 99 -2.46 -6.30 -15.32
N ALA A 100 -2.30 -5.14 -14.67
CA ALA A 100 -2.86 -4.89 -13.33
C ALA A 100 -4.38 -4.65 -13.35
N ILE A 101 -4.94 -4.12 -14.44
CA ILE A 101 -6.39 -4.00 -14.65
C ILE A 101 -7.02 -5.39 -14.88
N ASP A 102 -6.32 -6.28 -15.58
CA ASP A 102 -6.81 -7.61 -15.95
C ASP A 102 -6.59 -8.70 -14.87
N SER A 103 -6.08 -8.33 -13.68
CA SER A 103 -5.73 -9.23 -12.57
C SER A 103 -6.88 -9.49 -11.59
#